data_AF-A0A2Z6QF70-F1
#
_entry.id   AF-A0A2Z6QF70-F1
#
_cell.length_a   1.000
_cell.length_b   1.000
_cell.length_c   1.000
_cell.angle_alpha   90.00
_cell.angle_beta   90.00
_cell.angle_gamma   90.00
#
_symmetry.space_group_name_H-M   'P 1'
#
loop_
_entity.id
_entity.type
_entity.pdbx_description
1 polymer ?
#
loop_
_entity_poly.entity_id
_entity_poly.type
_entity_poly.pdbx_seq_one_letter_code
_entity_poly.pdbx_strand_id
1 'polypeptide(L)' 'MSTSKSYPGQDTLISYLKERNNKSYHGFLNIYRDVIIASLTSDLSWSDNAWTSNYIREVENIFADQEIVESLKQ' A
#
# COMPACT_ATOMS: atom_id res chain seq x y z
N MET A 1 -2.60 19.61 -6.07
CA MET A 1 -3.11 18.22 -6.06
C MET A 1 -2.13 17.37 -6.85
N SER A 2 -1.24 16.66 -6.17
CA SER A 2 -0.40 15.66 -6.83
C SER A 2 -1.29 14.46 -7.09
N THR A 3 -1.70 14.25 -8.34
CA THR A 3 -2.32 13.00 -8.74
C THR A 3 -1.27 11.91 -8.60
N SER A 4 -1.23 11.28 -7.43
CA SER A 4 -0.50 10.03 -7.22
C SER A 4 -0.86 9.12 -8.38
N LYS A 5 0.11 8.84 -9.28
CA LYS A 5 -0.10 7.88 -10.36
C LYS A 5 -0.63 6.60 -9.73
N SER A 6 -1.84 6.21 -10.11
CA SER A 6 -2.43 4.96 -9.64
C SER A 6 -1.58 3.81 -10.15
N TYR A 7 -1.23 2.90 -9.25
CA TYR A 7 -0.44 1.72 -9.58
C TYR A 7 -1.29 0.45 -9.52
N PRO A 8 -0.95 -0.59 -10.30
CA PRO A 8 -1.61 -1.88 -10.22
C PRO A 8 -1.66 -2.41 -8.79
N GLY A 9 -2.87 -2.69 -8.30
CA GLY A 9 -3.13 -3.21 -6.95
C GLY A 9 -3.00 -2.19 -5.81
N GLN A 10 -2.99 -0.89 -6.09
CA GLN A 10 -3.07 0.17 -5.07
C GLN A 10 -4.30 0.02 -4.17
N ASP A 11 -5.48 -0.18 -4.73
CA ASP A 11 -6.72 -0.31 -3.95
C ASP A 11 -6.65 -1.53 -3.03
N THR A 12 -6.09 -2.65 -3.51
CA THR A 12 -5.86 -3.86 -2.73
C THR A 12 -4.96 -3.60 -1.54
N LEU A 13 -3.86 -2.86 -1.72
CA LEU A 13 -2.94 -2.49 -0.65
C LEU A 13 -3.60 -1.56 0.38
N ILE A 14 -4.32 -0.53 -0.08
CA ILE A 14 -5.03 0.41 0.80
C ILE A 14 -6.09 -0.33 1.63
N SER A 15 -6.89 -1.20 1.02
CA SER A 15 -7.87 -2.02 1.74
C SER A 15 -7.21 -2.91 2.79
N TYR A 16 -6.12 -3.60 2.44
CA TYR A 16 -5.38 -4.43 3.40
C TYR A 16 -4.90 -3.63 4.61
N LEU A 17 -4.34 -2.44 4.38
CA LEU A 17 -3.83 -1.57 5.45
C LEU A 17 -4.96 -1.04 6.35
N LYS A 18 -6.14 -0.77 5.80
CA LYS A 18 -7.30 -0.29 6.57
C LYS A 18 -7.99 -1.40 7.37
N GLU A 19 -8.09 -2.60 6.82
CA GLU A 19 -8.86 -3.70 7.40
C GLU A 19 -8.07 -4.53 8.43
N ARG A 20 -6.74 -4.61 8.31
CA ARG A 20 -5.92 -5.48 9.16
C ARG A 20 -5.33 -4.75 10.37
N ASN A 21 -5.54 -5.33 11.56
CA ASN A 21 -4.82 -4.91 12.77
C ASN A 21 -3.31 -5.16 12.66
N ASN A 22 -2.90 -6.30 12.10
CA ASN A 22 -1.49 -6.62 11.85
C ASN A 22 -1.13 -6.27 10.40
N LYS A 23 -0.42 -5.15 10.25
CA LYS A 23 0.00 -4.58 8.97
C LYS A 23 1.41 -5.05 8.62
N SER A 24 1.55 -6.37 8.47
CA SER A 24 2.80 -6.98 8.04
C SER A 24 2.93 -6.92 6.52
N TYR A 25 4.04 -6.39 6.02
CA TYR A 25 4.38 -6.43 4.60
C TYR A 25 4.52 -7.88 4.10
N HIS A 26 5.16 -8.75 4.88
CA HIS A 26 5.27 -10.17 4.55
C HIS A 26 3.89 -10.84 4.50
N GLY A 27 2.99 -10.48 5.42
CA GLY A 27 1.59 -10.93 5.40
C GLY A 27 0.85 -10.49 4.13
N PHE A 28 1.05 -9.23 3.71
CA PHE A 28 0.49 -8.69 2.48
C PHE A 28 0.96 -9.47 1.25
N LEU A 29 2.28 -9.68 1.13
CA LEU A 29 2.87 -10.43 0.01
C LEU A 29 2.33 -11.86 -0.09
N ASN A 30 2.14 -12.54 1.05
CA ASN A 30 1.62 -13.90 1.06
C ASN A 30 0.14 -13.97 0.67
N ILE A 31 -0.69 -13.04 1.15
CA ILE A 31 -2.13 -13.04 0.88
C ILE A 31 -2.44 -12.63 -0.57
N TYR A 32 -1.72 -11.64 -1.09
CA TYR A 32 -1.99 -11.04 -2.40
C TYR A 32 -0.97 -11.41 -3.47
N ARG A 33 -0.25 -12.52 -3.28
CA ARG A 33 0.79 -13.02 -4.19
C ARG A 33 0.30 -13.11 -5.64
N ASP A 34 -0.89 -13.65 -5.85
CA ASP A 34 -1.44 -13.85 -7.21
C ASP A 34 -1.79 -12.52 -7.88
N VAL A 35 -2.28 -11.54 -7.12
CA VAL A 35 -2.55 -10.18 -7.61
C VAL A 35 -1.23 -9.50 -8.01
N ILE A 36 -0.20 -9.64 -7.17
CA ILE A 36 1.14 -9.11 -7.45
C ILE A 36 1.71 -9.76 -8.71
N ILE A 37 1.65 -11.08 -8.83
CA ILE A 37 2.14 -11.81 -10.00
C ILE A 37 1.39 -11.43 -11.27
N ALA A 38 0.05 -11.30 -11.21
CA ALA A 38 -0.75 -10.86 -12.34
C ALA A 38 -0.42 -9.40 -12.75
N SER A 39 -0.01 -8.55 -11.81
CA SER A 39 0.38 -7.17 -12.11
C SER A 39 1.79 -7.02 -12.71
N LEU A 40 2.63 -8.06 -12.61
CA LEU A 40 4.00 -8.07 -13.16
C LEU A 40 4.04 -8.28 -14.68
N THR A 41 2.92 -8.59 -15.34
CA THR A 41 2.91 -9.02 -16.75
C THR A 41 2.98 -7.89 -17.79
N SER A 42 3.13 -6.62 -17.39
CA SER A 42 3.17 -5.49 -18.33
C SER A 42 4.45 -4.65 -18.31
N ASP A 43 5.30 -4.77 -17.27
CA ASP A 43 6.55 -4.02 -17.21
C ASP A 43 7.51 -4.69 -16.22
N LEU A 44 8.49 -5.43 -16.73
CA LEU A 44 9.52 -6.15 -15.93
C LEU A 44 10.39 -5.20 -15.07
N SER A 45 10.21 -3.88 -15.21
CA SER A 45 10.82 -2.86 -14.36
C SER A 45 10.11 -2.68 -13.01
N TRP A 46 8.92 -3.28 -12.82
CA TRP A 46 8.16 -3.29 -11.57
C TRP A 46 8.77 -4.26 -10.55
N SER A 47 10.00 -3.98 -10.13
CA SER A 47 10.72 -4.79 -9.14
C SER A 47 10.05 -4.75 -7.75
N ASP A 48 10.40 -5.69 -6.87
CA ASP A 48 10.01 -5.74 -5.46
C ASP A 48 10.21 -4.40 -4.71
N ASN A 49 11.13 -3.55 -5.19
CA ASN A 49 11.37 -2.21 -4.66
C ASN A 49 10.18 -1.26 -4.84
N ALA A 50 9.39 -1.42 -5.91
CA ALA A 50 8.21 -0.61 -6.16
C ALA A 50 7.08 -0.94 -5.17
N TRP A 51 6.83 -2.23 -4.92
CA TRP A 51 5.85 -2.68 -3.94
C TRP A 51 6.23 -2.30 -2.52
N THR A 52 7.51 -2.43 -2.17
CA THR A 52 8.02 -2.01 -0.86
C THR A 52 7.88 -0.50 -0.66
N SER A 53 8.27 0.30 -1.66
CA SER A 53 8.14 1.76 -1.61
C SER A 53 6.68 2.21 -1.53
N ASN A 54 5.80 1.59 -2.31
CA ASN A 54 4.38 1.86 -2.27
C ASN A 54 3.77 1.48 -0.91
N TYR A 55 4.15 0.35 -0.35
CA TYR A 55 3.71 -0.08 0.98
C TYR A 55 4.05 0.97 2.06
N ILE A 56 5.32 1.40 2.09
CA ILE A 56 5.78 2.43 3.04
C ILE A 56 4.99 3.74 2.84
N ARG A 57 4.85 4.19 1.59
CA ARG A 57 4.12 5.43 1.28
C ARG A 57 2.66 5.38 1.71
N GLU A 58 1.94 4.28 1.45
CA GLU A 58 0.54 4.18 1.86
C GLU A 58 0.39 4.06 3.38
N VAL A 59 1.33 3.40 4.07
CA VAL A 59 1.39 3.39 5.54
C VAL A 59 1.58 4.81 6.07
N GLU A 60 2.58 5.54 5.56
CA GLU A 60 2.83 6.93 5.97
C GLU A 60 1.61 7.81 5.74
N ASN A 61 1.00 7.77 4.55
CA ASN A 61 -0.18 8.57 4.24
C ASN A 61 -1.37 8.24 5.16
N ILE A 62 -1.71 6.97 5.33
CA ILE A 62 -2.90 6.57 6.08
C ILE A 62 -2.75 6.87 7.58
N PHE A 63 -1.57 6.60 8.15
CA PHE A 63 -1.38 6.70 9.61
C PHE A 63 -0.87 8.06 10.07
N ALA A 64 -0.10 8.80 9.25
CA ALA A 64 0.23 10.19 9.58
C ALA A 64 -1.03 11.07 9.55
N ASP A 65 -1.91 10.87 8.57
CA ASP A 65 -3.19 11.58 8.52
C ASP A 65 -4.09 11.23 9.71
N GLN A 66 -4.07 9.97 10.16
CA GLN A 66 -4.86 9.54 11.32
C GLN A 66 -4.36 10.18 12.63
N GLU A 67 -3.05 10.22 12.86
CA GLU A 67 -2.44 10.88 14.03
C GLU A 67 -2.76 12.38 14.07
N ILE A 68 -2.67 13.06 12.92
CA ILE A 68 -3.03 14.48 12.80
C ILE A 68 -4.52 14.69 13.10
N VAL A 69 -5.41 13.88 12.53
CA VAL A 69 -6.86 13.98 12.78
C VAL A 69 -7.21 13.70 14.24
N GLU A 70 -6.54 12.76 14.90
CA GLU A 70 -6.73 12.48 16.33
C GLU A 70 -6.25 13.65 17.21
N SER A 71 -5.13 14.29 16.87
CA SER A 71 -4.62 15.45 17.60
C SER A 71 -5.53 16.69 17.50
N LEU A 72 -6.27 16.84 16.40
CA LEU A 72 -7.22 17.94 16.19
C LEU A 72 -8.56 17.76 16.92
N LYS A 73 -8.83 16.57 17.48
CA LYS A 73 -10.05 16.28 18.25
C LYS A 73 -9.91 16.54 19.75
N GLN A 74 -8.70 16.89 20.23
CA GLN A 74 -8.43 17.29 21.62
C GLN A 74 -8.62 18.79 21.81
#